data_AF-A0A849I3V3-F1
#
_entry.id   AF-A0A849I3V3-F1
#
_cell.length_a   1.000
_cell.length_b   1.000
_cell.length_c   1.000
_cell.angle_alpha   90.00
_cell.angle_beta   90.00
_cell.angle_gamma   90.00
#
_symmetry.space_group_name_H-M   'P 1'
#
loop_
_entity.id
_entity.type
_entity.pdbx_description
1 polymer ?
#
loop_
_entity_poly.entity_id
_entity_poly.type
_entity_poly.pdbx_seq_one_letter_code
_entity_poly.pdbx_strand_id
1 'polypeptide(L)'
;MATAVRLRHPQSGIVKTGYYGFSWTSFFFGGFPALMRGDVWVGLAILAGSLVASAFSAGLLWFVVGLVWAFIYNRRYTLGLLEQGYVFDDDPRRVADAKRALGVA
;
A
#
# COMPACT_ATOMS: atom_id res chain seq x y z
N MET A 1 4.44 4.00 -11.60
CA MET A 1 4.64 2.66 -11.01
C MET A 1 4.94 2.80 -9.52
N ALA A 2 4.94 1.71 -8.75
CA ALA A 2 5.21 1.76 -7.32
C ALA A 2 6.63 2.25 -7.05
N THR A 3 6.78 3.30 -6.25
CA THR A 3 8.06 3.84 -5.82
C THR A 3 8.18 3.71 -4.31
N ALA A 4 9.31 3.19 -3.85
CA ALA A 4 9.60 2.99 -2.43
C ALA A 4 10.13 4.28 -1.79
N VAL A 5 9.78 4.49 -0.53
CA VAL A 5 10.33 5.55 0.32
C VAL A 5 10.58 4.98 1.72
N ARG A 6 11.75 5.26 2.29
CA ARG A 6 12.10 4.80 3.64
C ARG A 6 11.44 5.67 4.71
N LEU A 7 10.85 5.03 5.71
CA LEU A 7 10.34 5.67 6.92
C LEU A 7 10.96 5.05 8.17
N ARG A 8 11.06 5.85 9.23
CA ARG A 8 11.57 5.43 10.53
C ARG A 8 10.68 5.94 11.64
N HIS A 9 10.41 5.11 12.64
CA HIS A 9 9.74 5.53 13.85
C HIS A 9 10.77 6.14 14.83
N PRO A 10 10.62 7.40 15.25
CA PRO A 10 11.69 8.12 15.95
C PRO A 10 11.99 7.57 17.36
N GLN A 11 10.98 7.07 18.08
CA GLN A 11 11.19 6.56 19.45
C GLN A 11 11.76 5.13 19.48
N SER A 12 11.37 4.28 18.52
CA SER A 12 11.75 2.86 18.52
C SER A 12 12.89 2.55 17.54
N GLY A 13 13.22 3.47 16.63
CA GLY A 13 14.20 3.27 15.58
C GLY A 13 13.78 2.29 14.47
N ILE A 14 12.58 1.70 14.56
CA ILE A 14 12.07 0.73 13.60
C ILE A 14 11.94 1.40 12.23
N VAL A 15 12.55 0.76 11.23
CA VAL A 15 12.51 1.22 9.84
C VAL A 15 11.46 0.40 9.08
N LYS A 16 10.62 1.10 8.31
CA LYS A 16 9.66 0.50 7.39
C LYS A 16 9.79 1.13 6.01
N THR A 17 9.42 0.37 4.99
CA THR A 17 9.38 0.86 3.61
C THR A 17 7.95 1.17 3.24
N GLY A 18 7.67 2.44 2.98
CA GLY A 18 6.42 2.89 2.38
C GLY A 18 6.51 2.87 0.86
N TYR A 19 5.35 3.00 0.21
CA TYR A 19 5.22 3.01 -1.23
C TYR A 19 4.21 4.08 -1.70
N TYR A 20 4.40 4.62 -2.90
CA TYR A 20 3.40 5.45 -3.57
C TYR A 20 3.32 5.10 -5.06
N GLY A 21 2.24 5.53 -5.72
CA GLY A 21 1.94 5.15 -7.11
C GLY A 21 1.31 3.75 -7.25
N PHE A 22 1.10 3.31 -8.49
CA PHE A 22 0.39 2.06 -8.83
C PHE A 22 1.11 0.79 -8.34
N SER A 23 0.41 -0.06 -7.59
CA SER A 23 0.91 -1.33 -7.04
C SER A 23 0.62 -2.52 -7.96
N TRP A 24 1.59 -2.90 -8.79
CA TRP A 24 1.49 -4.10 -9.63
C TRP A 24 1.27 -5.38 -8.83
N THR A 25 1.91 -5.50 -7.66
CA THR A 25 1.74 -6.68 -6.81
C THR A 25 0.33 -6.76 -6.23
N SER A 26 -0.28 -5.62 -5.86
CA SER A 26 -1.68 -5.60 -5.41
C SER A 26 -2.67 -5.85 -6.54
N PHE A 27 -2.34 -5.48 -7.78
CA PHE A 27 -3.18 -5.77 -8.94
C PHE A 27 -3.32 -7.28 -9.16
N PHE A 28 -2.21 -8.01 -9.21
CA PHE A 28 -2.23 -9.46 -9.48
C PHE A 28 -2.59 -10.30 -8.26
N PHE A 29 -2.18 -9.89 -7.06
CA PHE A 29 -2.30 -10.70 -5.84
C PHE A 29 -3.28 -10.13 -4.81
N GLY A 30 -4.09 -9.13 -5.17
CA GLY A 30 -5.10 -8.55 -4.29
C GLY A 30 -4.53 -8.11 -2.94
N GLY A 31 -4.98 -8.77 -1.87
CA GLY A 31 -4.60 -8.45 -0.48
C GLY A 31 -3.32 -9.12 0.04
N PHE A 32 -2.69 -10.04 -0.70
CA PHE A 32 -1.45 -10.71 -0.24
C PHE A 32 -0.32 -9.73 0.13
N PRO A 33 -0.02 -8.70 -0.67
CA PRO A 33 1.01 -7.72 -0.30
C PRO A 33 0.72 -7.02 1.03
N ALA A 34 -0.55 -6.84 1.38
CA ALA A 34 -0.93 -6.22 2.65
C ALA A 34 -0.66 -7.14 3.84
N LEU A 35 -0.98 -8.44 3.71
CA LEU A 35 -0.62 -9.44 4.71
C LEU A 35 0.90 -9.46 4.96
N MET A 36 1.70 -9.49 3.88
CA MET A 36 3.16 -9.51 3.98
C MET A 36 3.74 -8.23 4.61
N ARG A 37 3.04 -7.10 4.50
CA ARG A 37 3.44 -5.81 5.09
C ARG A 37 2.94 -5.60 6.53
N GLY A 38 2.27 -6.59 7.10
CA GLY A 38 1.70 -6.55 8.44
C GLY A 38 0.35 -5.83 8.55
N ASP A 39 -0.27 -5.46 7.42
CA ASP A 39 -1.61 -4.88 7.36
C ASP A 39 -2.64 -6.00 7.18
N VAL A 40 -2.73 -6.85 8.22
CA VAL A 40 -3.44 -8.14 8.17
C VAL A 40 -4.92 -7.95 7.88
N TRP A 41 -5.57 -7.00 8.55
CA TRP A 41 -7.01 -6.74 8.38
C TRP A 41 -7.35 -6.30 6.95
N VAL A 42 -6.58 -5.37 6.39
CA VAL A 42 -6.79 -4.92 5.02
C VAL A 42 -6.51 -6.04 4.02
N GLY A 43 -5.46 -6.83 4.24
CA GLY A 43 -5.14 -7.96 3.38
C GLY A 43 -6.25 -9.00 3.36
N LEU A 44 -6.77 -9.39 4.52
CA LEU A 44 -7.88 -10.34 4.62
C LEU A 44 -9.17 -9.79 4.00
N ALA A 45 -9.51 -8.52 4.26
CA ALA A 45 -10.71 -7.89 3.71
C ALA A 45 -10.69 -7.86 2.18
N ILE A 46 -9.56 -7.48 1.57
CA ILE A 46 -9.43 -7.43 0.11
C ILE A 46 -9.41 -8.82 -0.50
N LEU A 47 -8.76 -9.81 0.12
CA LEU A 47 -8.78 -11.19 -0.37
C LEU A 47 -10.20 -11.77 -0.32
N ALA A 48 -10.90 -11.63 0.80
CA ALA A 48 -12.27 -12.11 0.94
C ALA A 48 -13.21 -11.42 -0.06
N GLY A 49 -13.15 -10.09 -0.17
CA GLY A 49 -13.96 -9.32 -1.12
C GLY A 49 -13.68 -9.69 -2.57
N SER A 50 -12.40 -9.86 -2.94
CA SER A 50 -12.00 -10.24 -4.30
C SER A 50 -12.43 -11.67 -4.63
N LEU A 51 -12.38 -12.60 -3.66
CA LEU A 51 -12.85 -13.97 -3.84
C LEU A 51 -14.37 -14.04 -4.05
N VAL A 52 -15.13 -13.30 -3.24
CA VAL A 52 -16.59 -13.18 -3.40
C VAL A 52 -16.93 -12.59 -4.77
N ALA A 53 -16.28 -11.48 -5.15
CA ALA A 53 -16.52 -10.85 -6.46
C ALA A 53 -16.14 -11.78 -7.63
N SER A 54 -15.04 -12.52 -7.50
CA SER A 54 -14.61 -13.53 -8.47
C SER A 54 -15.68 -14.60 -8.69
N ALA A 55 -16.32 -15.09 -7.62
CA ALA A 55 -17.36 -16.12 -7.70
C ALA A 55 -18.58 -15.67 -8.53
N PHE A 56 -18.95 -14.39 -8.50
CA PHE A 56 -20.07 -13.83 -9.27
C PHE A 56 -19.74 -13.50 -10.74
N SER A 57 -18.49 -13.68 -11.17
CA SER A 57 -18.02 -13.18 -12.47
C SER A 57 -17.04 -14.09 -13.19
N ALA A 58 -16.98 -15.37 -12.80
CA ALA A 58 -16.01 -16.34 -13.32
C ALA A 58 -14.55 -15.81 -13.28
N GLY A 59 -14.20 -15.07 -12.23
CA GLY A 59 -12.85 -14.51 -12.05
C GLY A 59 -12.62 -13.10 -12.60
N LEU A 60 -13.51 -12.52 -13.41
CA LEU A 60 -13.27 -11.21 -14.01
C LEU A 60 -13.19 -10.08 -12.96
N LEU A 61 -14.09 -10.08 -11.98
CA LEU A 61 -14.12 -9.02 -10.96
C LEU A 61 -12.92 -9.07 -10.01
N TRP A 62 -12.15 -10.17 -9.97
CA TRP A 62 -10.86 -10.19 -9.28
C TRP A 62 -9.94 -9.09 -9.82
N PHE A 63 -9.82 -9.00 -11.15
CA PHE A 63 -8.95 -8.04 -11.80
C PHE A 63 -9.50 -6.62 -11.72
N VAL A 64 -10.83 -6.44 -11.71
CA VAL A 64 -11.47 -5.12 -11.54
C VAL A 64 -11.20 -4.59 -10.12
N VAL A 65 -11.43 -5.40 -9.09
CA VAL A 65 -11.12 -5.06 -7.70
C VAL A 65 -9.63 -4.81 -7.53
N GLY A 66 -8.78 -5.69 -8.08
CA GLY A 66 -7.33 -5.55 -8.05
C GLY A 66 -6.84 -4.27 -8.72
N LEU A 67 -7.45 -3.86 -9.83
CA LEU A 67 -7.08 -2.63 -10.56
C LEU A 67 -7.34 -1.40 -9.70
N VAL A 68 -8.54 -1.29 -9.13
CA VAL A 68 -8.90 -0.20 -8.23
C VAL A 68 -7.99 -0.20 -6.99
N TRP A 69 -7.80 -1.37 -6.40
CA TRP A 69 -6.98 -1.55 -5.21
C TRP A 69 -5.52 -1.16 -5.43
N ALA A 70 -4.96 -1.44 -6.61
CA ALA A 70 -3.58 -1.11 -6.95
C ALA A 70 -3.29 0.39 -6.98
N PHE A 71 -4.26 1.25 -7.25
CA PHE A 71 -4.10 2.70 -7.16
C PHE A 71 -4.17 3.21 -5.72
N ILE A 72 -4.93 2.54 -4.86
CA ILE A 72 -5.25 3.02 -3.51
C ILE A 72 -4.23 2.52 -2.48
N TYR A 73 -3.83 1.26 -2.59
CA TYR A 73 -3.19 0.54 -1.48
C TYR A 73 -1.88 1.16 -1.02
N ASN A 74 -0.98 1.48 -1.95
CA ASN A 74 0.33 2.05 -1.60
C ASN A 74 0.17 3.37 -0.83
N ARG A 75 -0.71 4.26 -1.30
CA ARG A 75 -1.01 5.53 -0.63
C ARG A 75 -1.58 5.27 0.76
N ARG A 76 -2.62 4.43 0.87
CA ARG A 76 -3.25 4.07 2.15
C ARG A 76 -2.21 3.55 3.15
N TYR A 77 -1.40 2.58 2.73
CA TYR A 77 -0.40 1.95 3.59
C TYR A 77 0.61 2.96 4.11
N THR A 78 1.15 3.81 3.24
CA THR A 78 2.18 4.78 3.63
C THR A 78 1.62 5.87 4.52
N LEU A 79 0.41 6.37 4.25
CA LEU A 79 -0.26 7.32 5.15
C LEU A 79 -0.53 6.70 6.52
N GLY A 80 -0.96 5.43 6.57
CA GLY A 80 -1.14 4.71 7.84
C GLY A 80 0.15 4.58 8.65
N LEU A 81 1.31 4.45 8.00
CA LEU A 81 2.61 4.51 8.69
C LEU A 81 2.88 5.90 9.26
N LEU A 82 2.59 6.97 8.52
CA LEU A 82 2.74 8.35 9.02
C LEU A 82 1.81 8.62 10.22
N GLU A 83 0.58 8.14 10.16
CA GLU A 83 -0.39 8.21 11.28
C GLU A 83 0.08 7.45 12.52
N GLN A 84 0.85 6.36 12.33
CA GLN A 84 1.51 5.62 13.41
C GLN A 84 2.78 6.30 13.96
N GLY A 85 3.08 7.52 13.51
CA GLY A 85 4.23 8.30 13.99
C GLY A 85 5.55 8.00 13.27
N TYR A 86 5.53 7.25 12.17
CA TYR A 86 6.72 7.12 11.33
C TYR A 86 6.99 8.44 10.61
N VAL A 87 8.28 8.78 10.45
CA VAL A 87 8.74 9.94 9.69
C VAL A 87 9.57 9.50 8.49
N PHE A 88 9.60 10.32 7.46
CA PHE A 88 10.47 10.07 6.29
C PHE A 88 11.95 10.11 6.70
N ASP A 89 12.70 9.10 6.29
CA ASP A 89 14.13 8.93 6.61
C ASP A 89 14.90 8.51 5.35
N ASP A 90 14.60 9.11 4.20
CA ASP A 90 15.21 8.78 2.90
C ASP A 90 15.93 10.02 2.31
N ASP A 91 16.54 9.87 1.13
CA ASP A 91 17.15 10.98 0.40
C ASP A 91 16.17 12.17 0.24
N PRO A 92 16.60 13.42 0.48
CA PRO A 92 15.71 14.59 0.43
C PRO A 92 14.91 14.72 -0.86
N ARG A 93 15.46 14.30 -2.01
CA ARG A 93 14.73 14.34 -3.29
C ARG A 93 13.61 13.31 -3.31
N ARG A 94 13.88 12.08 -2.86
CA ARG A 94 12.88 11.01 -2.74
C ARG A 94 11.78 11.36 -1.78
N VAL A 95 12.13 12.00 -0.65
CA VAL A 95 11.15 12.48 0.32
C VAL A 95 10.26 13.56 -0.29
N ALA A 96 10.83 14.53 -1.02
CA ALA A 96 10.04 15.56 -1.70
C ALA A 96 9.05 14.96 -2.72
N ASP A 97 9.50 13.99 -3.52
CA ASP A 97 8.65 13.29 -4.49
C ASP A 97 7.53 12.49 -3.81
N ALA A 98 7.86 11.77 -2.73
CA ALA A 98 6.89 11.01 -1.94
C ALA A 98 5.84 11.93 -1.31
N LYS A 99 6.27 13.04 -0.70
CA LYS A 99 5.37 14.06 -0.12
C LYS A 99 4.40 14.61 -1.16
N ARG A 100 4.92 14.97 -2.33
CA ARG A 100 4.09 15.46 -3.46
C ARG A 100 3.09 14.41 -3.93
N ALA A 101 3.50 13.15 -4.08
CA ALA A 101 2.62 12.07 -4.53
C ALA A 101 1.56 11.66 -3.50
N LEU A 102 1.88 11.76 -2.21
CA LEU A 102 0.99 11.41 -1.10
C LEU A 102 0.05 12.57 -0.71
N GLY A 103 0.42 13.81 -1.06
CA GLY A 103 -0.33 15.01 -0.72
C GLY A 103 -0.14 15.42 0.75
N VAL A 104 1.09 15.28 1.26
CA VAL A 104 1.46 15.61 2.65
C VAL A 104 2.56 16.68 2.66
N ALA A 105 2.53 17.55 3.67
CA ALA A 105 3.46 18.69 3.81
C ALA A 105 4.87 18.27 4.28
#